data_AF-A0A1Z8SA87-F1
#
_entry.id   AF-A0A1Z8SA87-F1
#
_cell.length_a   1.000
_cell.length_b   1.000
_cell.length_c   1.000
_cell.angle_alpha   90.00
_cell.angle_beta   90.00
_cell.angle_gamma   90.00
#
_symmetry.space_group_name_H-M   'P 1'
#
loop_
_entity.id
_entity.type
_entity.pdbx_description
1 polymer ?
#
loop_
_entity_poly.entity_id
_entity_poly.type
_entity_poly.pdbx_seq_one_letter_code
_entity_poly.pdbx_strand_id
1 'polypeptide(L)'
;MHGQGIIRFSGVNAVDDLQRQTLRVALEEVNRLPLEELREQRLQKLAHGSRTDKGGAGLGLLDLRACSEDRVYTEFIPCSNELQWFVLTVEVPLTS
;
A
#
# COMPACT_ATOMS: atom_id res chain seq x y z
N MET A 1 -17.97 -27.43 3.81
CA MET A 1 -16.69 -26.91 4.36
C MET A 1 -16.40 -25.61 3.61
N HIS A 2 -16.62 -24.45 4.23
CA HIS A 2 -16.29 -23.16 3.62
C HIS A 2 -14.79 -22.96 3.78
N GLY A 3 -14.02 -23.11 2.70
CA GLY A 3 -12.59 -22.81 2.71
C GLY A 3 -12.39 -21.31 2.75
N GLN A 4 -11.97 -20.76 3.90
CA GLN A 4 -11.47 -19.39 3.97
C GLN A 4 -10.11 -19.35 3.26
N GLY A 5 -10.10 -19.00 1.98
CA GLY A 5 -8.88 -18.80 1.20
C GLY A 5 -8.34 -17.39 1.36
N ILE A 6 -7.03 -17.22 1.19
CA ILE A 6 -6.38 -15.90 1.13
C ILE A 6 -5.62 -15.84 -0.19
N ILE A 7 -5.81 -14.77 -0.95
CA ILE A 7 -4.97 -14.45 -2.10
C ILE A 7 -3.85 -13.52 -1.60
N ARG A 8 -2.60 -13.90 -1.87
CA ARG A 8 -1.43 -13.08 -1.57
C ARG A 8 -0.82 -12.53 -2.86
N PHE A 9 -0.64 -11.21 -2.91
CA PHE A 9 0.09 -10.51 -3.96
C PHE A 9 1.38 -9.94 -3.38
N SER A 10 2.50 -10.08 -4.09
CA SER A 10 3.77 -9.49 -3.68
C SER A 10 4.45 -8.79 -4.85
N GLY A 11 5.01 -7.61 -4.60
CA GLY A 11 5.83 -6.86 -5.54
C GLY A 11 7.16 -6.46 -4.89
N VAL A 12 8.25 -6.49 -5.66
CA VAL A 12 9.60 -6.20 -5.17
C VAL A 12 10.29 -5.24 -6.13
N ASN A 13 10.82 -4.13 -5.60
CA ASN A 13 11.58 -3.13 -6.37
C ASN A 13 12.87 -2.76 -5.64
N ALA A 14 13.95 -2.51 -6.38
CA ALA A 14 15.14 -1.87 -5.81
C ALA A 14 14.85 -0.38 -5.61
N VAL A 15 15.23 0.16 -4.47
CA VAL A 15 15.08 1.57 -4.12
C VAL A 15 16.36 2.12 -3.53
N ASP A 16 16.67 3.37 -3.84
CA ASP A 16 17.73 4.14 -3.17
C ASP A 16 17.21 4.76 -1.85
N ASP A 17 18.11 5.42 -1.11
CA ASP A 17 17.79 6.05 0.18
C ASP A 17 16.73 7.15 0.08
N LEU A 18 16.74 7.94 -1.00
CA LEU A 18 15.77 9.02 -1.21
C LEU A 18 14.38 8.45 -1.49
N GLN A 19 14.30 7.42 -2.32
CA GLN A 19 13.09 6.67 -2.63
C GLN A 19 12.56 5.96 -1.38
N ARG A 20 13.43 5.31 -0.59
CA ARG A 20 13.05 4.70 0.69
C ARG A 20 12.43 5.72 1.64
N GLN A 21 13.08 6.87 1.82
CA GLN A 21 12.57 7.89 2.73
C GLN A 21 11.20 8.40 2.27
N THR A 22 11.04 8.61 0.97
CA THR A 22 9.76 9.02 0.37
C THR A 22 8.67 7.97 0.61
N LEU A 23 8.97 6.69 0.36
CA LEU A 23 8.04 5.58 0.58
C LEU A 23 7.68 5.43 2.07
N ARG A 24 8.65 5.59 2.97
CA ARG A 24 8.43 5.52 4.42
C ARG A 24 7.45 6.58 4.90
N VAL A 25 7.62 7.83 4.48
CA VAL A 25 6.71 8.92 4.82
C VAL A 25 5.30 8.66 4.28
N ALA A 26 5.19 8.20 3.03
CA ALA A 26 3.88 7.86 2.44
C ALA A 26 3.19 6.70 3.18
N LEU A 27 3.93 5.67 3.59
CA LEU A 27 3.41 4.55 4.39
C LEU A 27 2.95 5.01 5.78
N GLU A 28 3.69 5.90 6.44
CA GLU A 28 3.32 6.47 7.74
C GLU A 28 2.05 7.32 7.67
N GLU A 29 1.94 8.18 6.65
CA GLU A 29 0.73 8.98 6.41
C GLU A 29 -0.50 8.11 6.21
N VAL A 30 -0.35 7.07 5.37
CA VAL A 30 -1.43 6.15 5.11
C VAL A 30 -1.79 5.39 6.38
N ASN A 31 -0.84 4.74 7.06
CA ASN A 31 -1.10 3.91 8.25
C ASN A 31 -1.75 4.66 9.42
N ARG A 32 -1.58 5.97 9.49
CA ARG A 32 -2.22 6.81 10.52
C ARG A 32 -3.74 6.94 10.35
N LEU A 33 -4.26 6.73 9.13
CA LEU A 33 -5.69 6.86 8.85
C LEU A 33 -6.45 5.60 9.30
N PRO A 34 -7.51 5.74 10.12
CA PRO A 34 -8.43 4.66 10.46
C PRO A 34 -9.09 4.06 9.21
N LEU A 35 -9.33 2.75 9.20
CA LEU A 35 -9.92 2.04 8.07
C LEU A 35 -11.28 2.61 7.61
N GLU A 36 -12.07 3.14 8.56
CA GLU A 36 -13.34 3.82 8.30
C GLU A 36 -13.11 5.10 7.47
N GLU A 37 -12.17 5.94 7.90
CA GLU A 37 -11.80 7.18 7.20
C GLU A 37 -11.15 6.90 5.82
N LEU A 38 -10.47 5.76 5.66
CA LEU A 38 -9.93 5.34 4.37
C LEU A 38 -11.02 5.11 3.31
N ARG A 39 -12.16 4.53 3.71
CA ARG A 39 -13.29 4.28 2.81
C ARG A 39 -13.93 5.60 2.36
N GLU A 40 -14.09 6.54 3.29
CA GLU A 40 -14.64 7.87 2.97
C GLU A 40 -13.70 8.69 2.08
N GLN A 41 -12.39 8.70 2.38
CA GLN A 41 -11.39 9.37 1.54
C GLN A 41 -11.29 8.75 0.15
N ARG A 42 -11.44 7.42 0.02
CA ARG A 42 -11.53 6.74 -1.27
C ARG A 42 -12.72 7.24 -2.08
N LEU A 43 -13.91 7.31 -1.46
CA LEU A 43 -15.12 7.82 -2.10
C LEU A 43 -14.96 9.28 -2.54
N GLN A 44 -14.38 10.13 -1.69
CA GLN A 44 -14.11 11.53 -2.01
C GLN A 44 -13.10 11.68 -3.17
N LYS A 45 -12.02 10.90 -3.18
CA LYS A 45 -11.02 10.95 -4.26
C LYS A 45 -11.57 10.43 -5.59
N LEU A 46 -12.44 9.41 -5.58
CA LEU A 46 -13.18 8.94 -6.76
C LEU A 46 -14.16 10.00 -7.26
N ALA A 47 -14.83 10.73 -6.36
CA ALA A 47 -15.79 11.78 -6.70
C ALA A 47 -15.13 13.07 -7.23
N HIS A 48 -13.92 13.42 -6.75
CA HIS A 48 -13.27 14.70 -7.02
C HIS A 48 -12.02 14.61 -7.91
N GLY A 49 -11.66 13.41 -8.38
CA GLY A 49 -10.96 13.15 -9.65
C GLY A 49 -9.69 13.94 -9.95
N SER A 50 -9.05 14.54 -8.95
CA SER A 50 -7.83 15.32 -9.16
C SER A 50 -6.66 14.34 -9.13
N ARG A 51 -6.24 13.88 -10.31
CA ARG A 51 -4.90 13.31 -10.52
C ARG A 51 -3.94 14.35 -9.95
N THR A 52 -3.38 14.09 -8.77
CA THR A 52 -2.32 14.94 -8.24
C THR A 52 -1.19 14.92 -9.25
N ASP A 53 -0.69 16.10 -9.66
CA ASP A 53 0.42 16.26 -10.60
C ASP A 53 1.68 15.47 -10.20
N LYS A 54 1.75 15.08 -8.92
CA LYS A 54 2.64 14.03 -8.42
C LYS A 54 1.90 12.69 -8.57
N GLY A 55 2.12 11.97 -9.66
CA GLY A 55 1.54 10.64 -9.92
C GLY A 55 1.98 9.52 -8.95
N GLY A 56 2.27 9.81 -7.68
CA GLY A 56 2.94 8.91 -6.75
C GLY A 56 2.05 8.42 -5.61
N ALA A 57 1.83 7.11 -5.55
CA ALA A 57 1.54 6.28 -4.37
C ALA A 57 0.22 6.49 -3.58
N GLY A 58 -0.38 7.68 -3.57
CA GLY A 58 -1.43 8.00 -2.59
C GLY A 58 -2.81 7.39 -2.83
N LEU A 59 -3.14 6.90 -4.02
CA LEU A 59 -4.42 6.23 -4.31
C LEU A 59 -4.28 4.70 -4.20
N GLY A 60 -3.27 4.14 -4.85
CA GLY A 60 -3.06 2.69 -4.87
C GLY A 60 -2.88 2.08 -3.49
N LEU A 61 -2.10 2.71 -2.60
CA LEU A 61 -1.87 2.16 -1.26
C LEU A 61 -3.11 2.23 -0.36
N LEU A 62 -3.90 3.31 -0.46
CA LEU A 62 -5.18 3.44 0.25
C LEU A 62 -6.18 2.40 -0.25
N ASP A 63 -6.27 2.20 -1.56
CA ASP A 63 -7.12 1.20 -2.18
C ASP A 63 -6.71 -0.22 -1.75
N LEU A 64 -5.41 -0.51 -1.69
CA LEU A 64 -4.90 -1.80 -1.22
C LEU A 64 -5.29 -2.06 0.23
N ARG A 65 -5.15 -1.09 1.14
CA ARG A 65 -5.59 -1.24 2.55
C ARG A 65 -7.09 -1.46 2.66
N ALA A 66 -7.88 -0.70 1.89
CA ALA A 66 -9.33 -0.86 1.89
C ALA A 66 -9.79 -2.23 1.36
N CYS A 67 -9.16 -2.74 0.30
CA CYS A 67 -9.50 -4.03 -0.32
C CYS A 67 -8.98 -5.24 0.47
N SER A 68 -7.93 -5.08 1.28
CA SER A 68 -7.30 -6.16 2.06
C SER A 68 -7.69 -6.18 3.53
N GLU A 69 -8.66 -5.36 3.96
CA GLU A 69 -9.00 -5.18 5.38
C GLU A 69 -7.75 -4.86 6.21
N ASP A 70 -6.93 -3.93 5.71
CA ASP A 70 -5.68 -3.49 6.33
C ASP A 70 -4.53 -4.51 6.35
N ARG A 71 -4.62 -5.61 5.59
CA ARG A 71 -3.54 -6.61 5.46
C ARG A 71 -2.54 -6.25 4.37
N VAL A 72 -1.90 -5.10 4.54
CA VAL A 72 -0.80 -4.60 3.71
C VAL A 72 0.49 -4.61 4.52
N TYR A 73 1.49 -5.31 4.02
CA TYR A 73 2.78 -5.50 4.67
C TYR A 73 3.88 -4.92 3.80
N THR A 74 4.83 -4.21 4.41
CA THR A 74 5.98 -3.65 3.71
C THR A 74 7.27 -3.91 4.44
N GLU A 75 8.34 -4.21 3.69
CA GLU A 75 9.67 -4.47 4.21
C GLU A 75 10.73 -3.79 3.34
N PHE A 76 11.81 -3.34 3.97
CA PHE A 76 13.01 -2.84 3.30
C PHE A 76 14.19 -3.75 3.63
N ILE A 77 14.65 -4.54 2.66
CA ILE A 77 15.73 -5.51 2.83
C ILE A 77 17.01 -4.90 2.24
N PRO A 78 18.08 -4.69 3.03
CA PRO A 78 19.35 -4.17 2.50
C PRO A 78 19.91 -5.04 1.37
N CYS A 79 20.31 -4.42 0.26
CA CYS A 79 21.07 -5.05 -0.81
C CYS A 79 22.46 -4.40 -0.88
N SER A 80 23.43 -5.06 -1.50
CA SER A 80 24.76 -4.46 -1.70
C SER A 80 24.68 -3.16 -2.51
N ASN A 81 25.60 -2.22 -2.25
CA ASN A 81 25.78 -0.96 -3.00
C ASN A 81 24.62 0.04 -2.89
N GLU A 82 24.31 0.51 -1.68
CA GLU A 82 23.43 1.67 -1.43
C GLU A 82 21.96 1.51 -1.89
N LEU A 83 21.56 0.29 -2.25
CA LEU A 83 20.20 -0.05 -2.66
C LEU A 83 19.54 -0.97 -1.64
N GLN A 84 18.22 -0.90 -1.59
CA GLN A 84 17.40 -1.77 -0.76
C GLN A 84 16.26 -2.36 -1.58
N TRP A 85 15.89 -3.60 -1.30
CA TRP A 85 14.67 -4.17 -1.85
C TRP A 85 13.48 -3.68 -1.03
N PHE A 86 12.61 -2.90 -1.66
CA PHE A 86 11.28 -2.62 -1.16
C PHE A 86 10.35 -3.77 -1.54
N VAL A 87 9.81 -4.44 -0.54
CA VAL A 87 8.85 -5.54 -0.69
C VAL A 87 7.50 -5.04 -0.21
N LEU A 88 6.48 -5.15 -1.06
CA LEU A 88 5.07 -4.91 -0.73
C LEU A 88 4.32 -6.24 -0.84
N THR A 89 3.64 -6.65 0.22
CA THR A 89 2.77 -7.83 0.24
C THR A 89 1.36 -7.43 0.66
N VAL A 90 0.36 -7.94 -0.05
CA VAL A 90 -1.06 -7.67 0.22
C VAL A 90 -1.79 -9.00 0.29
N GLU A 91 -2.57 -9.19 1.36
CA GLU A 91 -3.37 -10.38 1.57
C GLU A 91 -4.86 -10.05 1.52
N VAL A 92 -5.56 -10.59 0.53
CA VAL A 92 -6.99 -10.38 0.35
C VAL A 92 -7.73 -11.65 0.78
N PRO A 93 -8.56 -11.60 1.83
CA PRO A 93 -9.42 -12.72 2.18
C PRO A 93 -10.46 -12.97 1.09
N LEU A 94 -10.69 -14.24 0.75
CA LEU A 94 -11.81 -14.64 -0.09
C LEU A 94 -13.04 -14.78 0.81
N THR A 95 -13.89 -13.76 0.81
CA THR A 95 -15.23 -13.83 1.35
C THR A 95 -16.17 -14.39 0.29
N SER A 96 -16.67 -15.60 0.51
CA SER A 96 -17.75 -16.23 -0.24
C SER A 96 -19.11 -15.74 0.21
#